data_AF-A0A9E7ZS86-F1
#
_entry.id   AF-A0A9E7ZS86-F1
#
_cell.length_a   1.000
_cell.length_b   1.000
_cell.length_c   1.000
_cell.angle_alpha   90.00
_cell.angle_beta   90.00
_cell.angle_gamma   90.00
#
_symmetry.space_group_name_H-M   'P 1'
#
loop_
_entity.id
_entity.type
_entity.pdbx_description
1 polymer ?
#
loop_
_entity_poly.entity_id
_entity_poly.type
_entity_poly.pdbx_seq_one_letter_code
_entity_poly.pdbx_strand_id
1 'polypeptide(L)'
;MKVVQELVAYFDQRGKLSRRQLKKLLEQNFVASDAPTNMHGLCESVGATYYFRVTGITEGQLWGTDIYSGDSTIGAAAVHAGLLEAGETKFLRVTVVHPPESFPASTRNGVTSTEYGKYQYAWMLSAI
;
A
#
# COMPACT_ATOMS: atom_id res chain seq x y z
N MET A 1 3.94 16.46 -6.86
CA MET A 1 3.52 15.11 -7.33
C MET A 1 2.19 14.63 -6.74
N LYS A 2 1.76 15.09 -5.56
CA LYS A 2 0.47 14.70 -4.92
C LYS A 2 -0.79 14.92 -5.81
N VAL A 3 -0.90 16.09 -6.46
CA VAL A 3 -2.06 16.44 -7.32
C VAL A 3 -2.26 15.47 -8.50
N VAL A 4 -1.17 14.99 -9.10
CA VAL A 4 -1.26 14.05 -10.24
C VAL A 4 -1.76 12.69 -9.77
N GLN A 5 -1.31 12.22 -8.60
CA GLN A 5 -1.81 10.97 -8.02
C GLN A 5 -3.28 11.07 -7.64
N GLU A 6 -3.73 12.19 -7.10
CA GLU A 6 -5.14 12.43 -6.79
C GLU A 6 -6.03 12.39 -8.04
N LEU A 7 -5.60 13.00 -9.14
CA LEU A 7 -6.32 12.93 -10.42
C LEU A 7 -6.36 11.50 -10.97
N VAL A 8 -5.25 10.78 -10.93
CA VAL A 8 -5.19 9.39 -11.40
C VAL A 8 -6.08 8.50 -10.53
N ALA A 9 -6.03 8.65 -9.20
CA ALA A 9 -6.91 7.95 -8.26
C ALA A 9 -8.38 8.25 -8.55
N TYR A 10 -8.73 9.51 -8.81
CA TYR A 10 -10.09 9.91 -9.16
C TYR A 10 -10.60 9.19 -10.42
N PHE A 11 -9.79 9.09 -11.47
CA PHE A 11 -10.21 8.39 -12.70
C PHE A 11 -10.22 6.86 -12.54
N ASP A 12 -9.29 6.28 -11.78
CA ASP A 12 -9.25 4.84 -11.47
C ASP A 12 -10.48 4.42 -10.67
N GLN A 13 -10.78 5.10 -9.56
CA GLN A 13 -11.92 4.79 -8.69
C GLN A 13 -13.27 4.90 -9.41
N ARG A 14 -13.37 5.74 -10.45
CA ARG A 14 -14.57 5.89 -11.27
C ARG A 14 -14.64 4.95 -12.47
N GLY A 15 -13.68 4.02 -12.61
CA GLY A 15 -13.62 3.09 -13.73
C GLY A 15 -13.35 3.76 -15.09
N LYS A 16 -12.82 5.00 -15.08
CA LYS A 16 -12.50 5.76 -16.30
C LYS A 16 -11.12 5.42 -16.86
N LEU A 17 -10.31 4.66 -16.13
CA LEU A 17 -9.05 4.08 -16.59
C LEU A 17 -9.17 2.56 -16.60
N SER A 18 -8.88 1.95 -17.74
CA SER A 18 -8.62 0.50 -17.78
C SER A 18 -7.28 0.20 -17.09
N ARG A 19 -7.11 -1.06 -16.62
CA ARG A 19 -5.83 -1.53 -16.05
C ARG A 19 -4.62 -1.24 -16.94
N ARG A 20 -4.76 -1.41 -18.26
CA ARG A 20 -3.70 -1.12 -19.23
C ARG A 20 -3.36 0.37 -19.29
N GLN A 21 -4.38 1.25 -19.26
CA GLN A 21 -4.16 2.70 -19.24
C GLN A 21 -3.52 3.15 -17.93
N LEU A 22 -4.01 2.64 -16.79
CA LEU A 22 -3.43 2.94 -15.48
C LEU A 22 -1.96 2.51 -15.42
N LYS A 23 -1.64 1.27 -15.78
CA LYS A 23 -0.25 0.78 -15.81
C LYS A 23 0.64 1.64 -16.71
N LYS A 24 0.16 1.99 -17.91
CA LYS A 24 0.90 2.88 -18.83
C LYS A 24 1.15 4.26 -18.22
N LEU A 25 0.18 4.83 -17.50
CA LEU A 25 0.35 6.13 -16.82
C LEU A 25 1.38 6.05 -15.69
N LEU A 26 1.40 4.95 -14.92
CA LEU A 26 2.37 4.75 -13.85
C LEU A 26 3.79 4.54 -14.39
N GLU A 27 3.92 3.82 -15.51
CA GLU A 27 5.19 3.57 -16.19
C GLU A 27 5.75 4.80 -16.92
N GLN A 28 4.90 5.74 -17.34
CA GLN A 28 5.29 6.95 -18.08
C GLN A 28 5.92 8.06 -17.20
N ASN A 29 6.68 7.63 -16.18
CA ASN A 29 7.77 8.37 -15.54
C ASN A 29 7.44 9.62 -14.70
N PHE A 30 6.20 9.82 -14.21
CA PHE A 30 5.90 10.92 -13.26
C PHE A 30 4.77 10.68 -12.23
N VAL A 31 4.16 9.49 -12.15
CA VAL A 31 2.96 9.28 -11.32
C VAL A 31 3.22 8.44 -10.05
N ALA A 32 3.81 7.25 -10.17
CA ALA A 32 4.18 6.44 -9.01
C ALA A 32 5.64 6.68 -8.64
N SER A 33 5.89 7.23 -7.46
CA SER A 33 7.23 7.25 -6.87
C SER A 33 7.58 5.85 -6.36
N ASP A 34 8.86 5.63 -6.06
CA ASP A 34 9.23 4.52 -5.17
C ASP A 34 8.45 4.64 -3.86
N ALA A 35 8.06 3.49 -3.32
CA ALA A 35 7.38 3.45 -2.04
C ALA A 35 8.30 4.01 -0.94
N PRO A 36 7.79 4.86 -0.04
CA PRO A 36 8.48 5.09 1.22
C PRO A 36 8.57 3.78 2.02
N THR A 37 9.36 3.77 3.10
CA THR A 37 9.45 2.59 3.97
C THR A 37 8.08 2.23 4.55
N ASN A 38 7.32 3.22 5.03
CA ASN A 38 5.98 3.09 5.59
C ASN A 38 5.09 4.27 5.19
N MET A 39 3.84 4.28 5.66
CA MET A 39 2.85 5.29 5.32
C MET A 39 2.79 6.46 6.32
N HIS A 40 3.83 6.65 7.13
CA HIS A 40 3.87 7.75 8.09
C HIS A 40 3.78 9.11 7.36
N GLY A 41 2.88 9.99 7.80
CA GLY A 41 2.61 11.28 7.16
C GLY A 41 1.80 11.23 5.86
N LEU A 42 1.37 10.04 5.41
CA LEU A 42 0.52 9.87 4.22
C LEU A 42 -0.91 9.41 4.55
N CYS A 43 -1.16 9.02 5.81
CA CYS A 43 -2.45 8.50 6.26
C CYS A 43 -3.41 9.54 6.84
N GLU A 44 -3.15 10.84 6.68
CA GLU A 44 -4.00 11.90 7.27
C GLU A 44 -5.43 11.94 6.71
N SER A 45 -5.61 11.50 5.46
CA SER A 45 -6.89 11.55 4.76
C SER A 45 -7.40 10.14 4.46
N VAL A 46 -8.37 9.66 5.23
CA VAL A 46 -9.03 8.37 4.95
C VAL A 46 -9.66 8.39 3.56
N GLY A 47 -9.47 7.31 2.80
CA GLY A 47 -9.88 7.19 1.40
C GLY A 47 -8.83 7.67 0.39
N ALA A 48 -7.77 8.36 0.85
CA ALA A 48 -6.66 8.72 -0.04
C ALA A 48 -6.02 7.46 -0.62
N THR A 49 -5.73 7.51 -1.92
CA THR A 49 -5.15 6.40 -2.66
C THR A 49 -3.84 6.85 -3.30
N TYR A 50 -2.79 6.08 -3.06
CA TYR A 50 -1.46 6.29 -3.59
C TYR A 50 -1.07 5.12 -4.49
N TYR A 51 -0.27 5.40 -5.50
CA TYR A 51 0.32 4.38 -6.37
C TYR A 51 1.82 4.41 -6.17
N PHE A 52 2.40 3.27 -5.81
CA PHE A 52 3.84 3.17 -5.58
C PHE A 52 4.44 2.05 -6.39
N ARG A 53 5.70 2.24 -6.81
CA ARG A 53 6.57 1.14 -7.18
C ARG A 53 7.09 0.51 -5.89
N VAL A 54 6.69 -0.73 -5.62
CA VAL A 54 7.01 -1.46 -4.39
C VAL A 54 7.90 -2.64 -4.73
N THR A 55 8.99 -2.80 -3.99
CA THR A 55 9.81 -4.01 -3.99
C THR A 55 9.48 -4.84 -2.75
N GLY A 56 9.15 -6.12 -2.94
CA GLY A 56 8.85 -7.05 -1.86
C GLY A 56 10.09 -7.34 -1.01
N ILE A 57 9.92 -7.31 0.31
CA ILE A 57 10.96 -7.71 1.28
C ILE A 57 10.31 -8.57 2.38
N THR A 58 11.09 -9.40 3.05
CA THR A 58 10.59 -10.26 4.14
C THR A 58 10.92 -9.73 5.54
N GLU A 59 11.61 -8.60 5.61
CA GLU A 59 12.05 -7.96 6.86
C GLU A 59 11.36 -6.60 7.04
N GLY A 60 11.31 -6.14 8.29
CA GLY A 60 10.72 -4.85 8.66
C GLY A 60 9.65 -4.97 9.72
N GLN A 61 9.20 -3.83 10.23
CA GLN A 61 8.12 -3.80 11.21
C GLN A 61 6.79 -3.98 10.47
N LEU A 62 5.93 -4.86 10.98
CA LEU A 62 4.66 -5.15 10.35
C LEU A 62 3.62 -5.44 11.42
N TRP A 63 2.53 -4.68 11.40
CA TRP A 63 1.41 -4.86 12.33
C TRP A 63 0.11 -4.99 11.57
N GLY A 64 -0.66 -6.01 11.89
CA GLY A 64 -1.95 -6.27 11.27
C GLY A 64 -1.92 -7.19 10.05
N THR A 65 -3.11 -7.51 9.57
CA THR A 65 -3.38 -8.45 8.50
C THR A 65 -4.41 -7.85 7.57
N ASP A 66 -4.08 -7.73 6.28
CA ASP A 66 -4.85 -7.07 5.22
C ASP A 66 -5.05 -5.55 5.40
N ILE A 67 -5.24 -5.11 6.66
CA ILE A 67 -5.15 -3.73 7.11
C ILE A 67 -3.93 -3.62 8.03
N TYR A 68 -3.03 -2.70 7.70
CA TYR A 68 -1.76 -2.49 8.38
C TYR A 68 -1.71 -1.13 9.06
N SER A 69 -0.99 -1.03 10.18
CA SER A 69 -0.77 0.25 10.86
C SER A 69 0.06 1.20 10.00
N GLY A 70 -0.11 2.51 10.18
CA GLY A 70 0.60 3.54 9.38
C GLY A 70 2.12 3.45 9.38
N ASP A 71 2.73 2.87 10.42
CA ASP A 71 4.17 2.64 10.56
C ASP A 71 4.66 1.31 9.99
N SER A 72 3.77 0.43 9.53
CA SER A 72 4.13 -0.85 8.91
C SER A 72 4.93 -0.68 7.61
N THR A 73 5.92 -1.55 7.40
CA THR A 73 6.79 -1.53 6.22
C THR A 73 6.05 -1.99 4.96
N ILE A 74 6.01 -1.16 3.92
CA ILE A 74 5.20 -1.40 2.71
C ILE A 74 5.64 -2.67 1.96
N GLY A 75 6.95 -2.86 1.77
CA GLY A 75 7.46 -4.04 1.08
C GLY A 75 7.18 -5.35 1.82
N ALA A 76 7.25 -5.33 3.16
CA ALA A 76 6.92 -6.48 4.01
C ALA A 76 5.42 -6.81 3.95
N ALA A 77 4.56 -5.78 4.02
CA ALA A 77 3.13 -5.95 3.87
C ALA A 77 2.74 -6.49 2.49
N ALA A 78 3.46 -6.12 1.42
CA ALA A 78 3.22 -6.61 0.07
C ALA A 78 3.52 -8.10 -0.08
N VAL A 79 4.60 -8.58 0.53
CA VAL A 79 4.88 -10.03 0.59
C VAL A 79 3.87 -10.72 1.50
N HIS A 80 3.62 -10.20 2.70
CA HIS A 80 2.64 -10.75 3.63
C HIS A 80 1.25 -10.90 3.01
N ALA A 81 0.78 -9.91 2.26
CA ALA A 81 -0.50 -9.93 1.55
C ALA A 81 -0.51 -10.84 0.30
N GLY A 82 0.64 -11.39 -0.11
CA GLY A 82 0.76 -12.25 -1.30
C GLY A 82 0.69 -11.48 -2.62
N LEU A 83 0.96 -10.18 -2.59
CA LEU A 83 0.96 -9.32 -3.78
C LEU A 83 2.31 -9.31 -4.49
N LEU A 84 3.39 -9.58 -3.76
CA LEU A 84 4.76 -9.68 -4.25
C LEU A 84 5.48 -10.89 -3.66
N GLU A 85 6.41 -11.45 -4.43
CA GLU A 85 7.48 -12.28 -3.89
C GLU A 85 8.65 -11.40 -3.37
N ALA A 86 9.54 -11.97 -2.56
CA ALA A 86 10.73 -11.26 -2.10
C ALA A 86 11.64 -10.88 -3.27
N GLY A 87 12.04 -9.61 -3.36
CA GLY A 87 12.80 -9.04 -4.47
C GLY A 87 11.96 -8.69 -5.71
N GLU A 88 10.70 -9.11 -5.78
CA GLU A 88 9.82 -8.74 -6.88
C GLU A 88 9.42 -7.27 -6.78
N THR A 89 9.42 -6.56 -7.91
CA THR A 89 8.99 -5.16 -7.99
C THR A 89 7.77 -5.01 -8.88
N LYS A 90 6.67 -4.48 -8.35
CA LYS A 90 5.47 -4.11 -9.12
C LYS A 90 4.90 -2.78 -8.64
N PHE A 91 3.99 -2.23 -9.44
CA PHE A 91 3.15 -1.13 -9.00
C PHE A 91 1.98 -1.68 -8.17
N LEU A 92 1.81 -1.13 -6.97
CA LEU A 92 0.69 -1.45 -6.08
C LEU A 92 -0.09 -0.19 -5.74
N ARG A 93 -1.38 -0.39 -5.47
CA ARG A 93 -2.28 0.64 -4.95
C ARG A 93 -2.31 0.53 -3.43
N VAL A 94 -2.05 1.65 -2.75
CA VAL A 94 -2.13 1.78 -1.29
C VAL A 94 -3.27 2.72 -0.94
N THR A 95 -4.22 2.27 -0.14
CA THR A 95 -5.41 3.03 0.25
C THR A 95 -5.41 3.26 1.75
N VAL A 96 -5.52 4.52 2.17
CA VAL A 96 -5.71 4.89 3.57
C VAL A 96 -7.12 4.53 3.99
N VAL A 97 -7.27 3.84 5.12
CA VAL A 97 -8.57 3.37 5.61
C VAL A 97 -8.79 3.78 7.06
N HIS A 98 -10.02 3.65 7.54
CA HIS A 98 -10.30 3.83 8.96
C HIS A 98 -9.51 2.80 9.78
N PRO A 99 -8.75 3.24 10.80
CA PRO A 99 -8.02 2.30 11.65
C PRO A 99 -9.00 1.44 12.44
N PRO A 100 -8.80 0.11 12.48
CA PRO A 100 -9.56 -0.77 13.34
C PRO A 100 -9.21 -0.53 14.83
N GLU A 101 -10.03 -1.05 15.74
CA GLU A 101 -9.73 -0.99 17.17
C GLU A 101 -8.49 -1.83 17.55
N SER A 102 -8.17 -2.85 16.76
CA SER A 102 -6.95 -3.64 16.87
C SER A 102 -6.51 -4.19 15.51
N PHE A 103 -5.21 -4.47 15.40
CA PHE A 103 -4.56 -5.04 14.24
C PHE A 103 -4.19 -6.50 14.55
N PRO A 104 -4.88 -7.50 13.98
CA PRO A 104 -4.61 -8.91 14.27
C PRO A 104 -3.30 -9.39 13.60
N ALA A 105 -2.50 -10.15 14.33
CA ALA A 105 -1.32 -10.84 13.81
C ALA A 105 -1.68 -11.99 12.87
N SER A 106 -0.82 -12.26 11.90
CA SER A 106 -0.77 -13.54 11.18
C SER A 106 0.60 -13.80 10.57
N THR A 107 0.84 -15.04 10.15
CA THR A 107 1.97 -15.40 9.30
C THR A 107 1.43 -15.80 7.94
N ARG A 108 1.85 -15.09 6.90
CA ARG A 108 1.46 -15.33 5.49
C ARG A 108 2.66 -15.14 4.59
N ASN A 109 2.80 -16.02 3.59
CA ASN A 109 3.87 -15.93 2.57
C ASN A 109 5.29 -15.80 3.17
N GLY A 110 5.55 -16.47 4.29
CA GLY A 110 6.85 -16.45 4.97
C GLY A 110 7.15 -15.16 5.76
N VAL A 111 6.20 -14.23 5.86
CA VAL A 111 6.31 -13.01 6.66
C VAL A 111 5.33 -13.08 7.84
N THR A 112 5.76 -12.65 9.02
CA THR A 112 4.93 -12.60 10.23
C THR A 112 4.64 -11.15 10.59
N SER A 113 3.36 -10.82 10.76
CA SER A 113 2.90 -9.57 11.35
C SER A 113 2.70 -9.73 12.85
N THR A 114 2.88 -8.64 13.60
CA THR A 114 2.63 -8.60 15.04
C THR A 114 1.25 -8.01 15.32
N GLU A 115 0.62 -8.45 16.39
CA GLU A 115 -0.63 -7.85 16.83
C GLU A 115 -0.37 -6.45 17.40
N TYR A 116 -1.33 -5.55 17.24
CA TYR A 116 -1.24 -4.22 17.82
C TYR A 116 -2.59 -3.70 18.26
N GLY A 117 -2.58 -2.89 19.32
CA GLY A 117 -3.77 -2.20 19.78
C GLY A 117 -4.19 -1.06 18.84
N LYS A 118 -5.01 -0.15 19.36
CA LYS A 118 -5.47 1.03 18.63
C LYS A 118 -4.28 1.88 18.15
N TYR A 119 -4.28 2.22 16.87
CA TYR A 119 -3.31 3.13 16.26
C TYR A 119 -4.02 4.17 15.39
N GLN A 120 -3.44 5.35 15.28
CA GLN A 120 -4.06 6.51 14.62
C GLN A 120 -4.25 6.37 13.11
N TYR A 121 -3.44 5.54 12.45
CA TYR A 121 -3.40 5.44 10.99
C TYR A 121 -3.46 4.00 10.50
N ALA A 122 -4.21 3.76 9.44
CA ALA A 122 -4.25 2.46 8.80
C ALA A 122 -4.32 2.58 7.29
N TRP A 123 -3.84 1.53 6.63
CA TRP A 123 -3.86 1.42 5.19
C TRP A 123 -3.96 -0.04 4.77
N MET A 124 -4.41 -0.25 3.54
CA MET A 124 -4.41 -1.55 2.87
C MET A 124 -3.75 -1.40 1.50
N LEU A 125 -3.39 -2.52 0.89
CA LEU A 125 -2.75 -2.55 -0.41
C LEU A 125 -3.40 -3.57 -1.34
N SER A 126 -3.35 -3.30 -2.64
CA SER A 126 -3.91 -4.15 -3.67
C SER A 126 -3.10 -4.09 -4.96
N ALA A 127 -3.19 -5.15 -5.77
CA ALA A 127 -2.72 -5.13 -7.14
C ALA A 127 -3.55 -4.18 -8.00
N ILE A 128 -2.97 -3.78 -9.14
CA ILE A 128 -3.58 -2.91 -10.16
C ILE A 128 -4.31 -3.74 -11.21
#